data_AF-A0A9P5M575-F1
#
_entry.id   AF-A0A9P5M575-F1
#
_cell.length_a   1.000
_cell.length_b   1.000
_cell.length_c   1.000
_cell.angle_alpha   90.00
_cell.angle_beta   90.00
_cell.angle_gamma   90.00
#
_symmetry.space_group_name_H-M   'P 1'
#
loop_
_entity.id
_entity.type
_entity.pdbx_description
1 polymer ?
#
loop_
_entity_poly.entity_id
_entity_poly.type
_entity_poly.pdbx_seq_one_letter_code
_entity_poly.pdbx_strand_id
1 'polypeptide(L)'
;MATQGIAGSKESDISSVLTQRLASVLPKDVTFKIYHLSTPPTKTSSLYSAPPNSRPDRTYRESHFLTVSIRTPSKQDASELLEVLVFAIEILIYSTAYDTTFFVSKADSTGYLHLLNLPKGTPSPIRDISATFLQHLVEQHQRENIRSIVSLFARAQDQYLFPGSIEYSGKHVLDDRGLVRWWCRVLDPLIEQTETSNNLRKSQWDSVKGFLIVPGQDNYETRSYLPARAKAQTTQSSWTIGHPLRQISRHADDVPPRCLVPHYPDDPKARFLDELDDEIGRGKDDSNGQWKSVRNIDQFWEMMAYRQECSAGRLVGFIWIVFTPTSRHNHGDLVIGSSQTSTLADDSQELNSSFSSIPDATPAISTPTTSFPSSNPAQQSPPKRSDILSVIKEPSQLSKTSAQRKKKKLSGRIIPRQPRIKTENKNYLLERPESTAYYTWKPEGRGQIIVDETDYHRINELLLRLDFADLDLASSSSKRWINEVRSGAGSMGDTWGQLVTGTKVTEITNKSSAAGVTTLNVGLVRKKRKSSTDEPHEPTPAAVTIPQVNVLGAGMIRKKVKN
;
A
#
# COMPACT_ATOMS: atom_id res chain seq x y z
N MET A 1 -37.83 21.87 41.44
CA MET A 1 -37.77 21.51 40.01
C MET A 1 -36.50 22.09 39.42
N ALA A 2 -35.47 21.25 39.24
CA ALA A 2 -34.34 21.50 38.35
C ALA A 2 -33.55 20.19 38.24
N THR A 3 -33.91 19.38 37.26
CA THR A 3 -33.20 18.17 36.84
C THR A 3 -31.85 18.57 36.25
N GLN A 4 -30.74 18.24 36.93
CA GLN A 4 -29.41 18.28 36.34
C GLN A 4 -29.29 17.11 35.36
N GLY A 5 -29.20 17.46 34.08
CA GLY A 5 -28.90 16.52 33.00
C GLY A 5 -27.43 16.10 33.06
N ILE A 6 -27.23 14.79 33.18
CA ILE A 6 -25.96 14.10 32.99
C ILE A 6 -25.62 14.18 31.49
N ALA A 7 -24.69 15.06 31.13
CA ALA A 7 -24.07 15.05 29.81
C ALA A 7 -22.98 13.97 29.81
N GLY A 8 -23.31 12.82 29.22
CA GLY A 8 -22.45 11.64 29.15
C GLY A 8 -21.19 11.87 28.31
N SER A 9 -20.09 11.39 28.88
CA SER A 9 -18.83 11.03 28.21
C SER A 9 -19.08 10.16 26.98
N LYS A 10 -18.84 10.71 25.77
CA LYS A 10 -18.88 9.96 24.50
C LYS A 10 -17.57 10.01 23.69
N GLU A 11 -16.50 10.63 24.20
CA GLU A 11 -15.23 10.78 23.48
C GLU A 11 -14.21 9.64 23.70
N SER A 12 -14.55 8.59 24.46
CA SER A 12 -13.60 7.55 24.87
C SER A 12 -13.77 6.16 24.21
N ASP A 13 -14.71 5.96 23.28
CA ASP A 13 -15.03 4.61 22.76
C ASP A 13 -14.29 4.19 21.48
N ILE A 14 -13.66 5.13 20.78
CA ILE A 14 -13.13 5.00 19.40
C ILE A 14 -12.02 3.93 19.26
N SER A 15 -11.34 3.63 20.36
CA SER A 15 -10.15 2.76 20.38
C SER A 15 -10.38 1.38 20.99
N SER A 16 -11.57 1.16 21.55
CA SER A 16 -11.94 -0.09 22.21
C SER A 16 -12.04 -1.24 21.21
N VAL A 17 -12.53 -1.00 19.98
CA VAL A 17 -12.77 -2.08 19.00
C VAL A 17 -11.46 -2.67 18.49
N LEU A 18 -10.50 -1.84 18.08
CA LEU A 18 -9.20 -2.30 17.61
C LEU A 18 -8.44 -3.02 18.73
N THR A 19 -8.45 -2.46 19.94
CA THR A 19 -7.77 -3.06 21.10
C THR A 19 -8.42 -4.37 21.53
N GLN A 20 -9.75 -4.49 21.53
CA GLN A 20 -10.47 -5.73 21.81
C GLN A 20 -10.15 -6.81 20.77
N ARG A 21 -10.10 -6.46 19.49
CA ARG A 21 -9.71 -7.40 18.42
C ARG A 21 -8.26 -7.84 18.55
N LEU A 22 -7.36 -6.92 18.87
CA LEU A 22 -5.95 -7.27 19.08
C LEU A 22 -5.80 -8.16 20.33
N ALA A 23 -6.54 -7.88 21.40
CA ALA A 23 -6.54 -8.71 22.61
C ALA A 23 -7.00 -10.16 22.33
N SER A 24 -7.92 -10.38 21.39
CA SER A 24 -8.40 -11.73 21.06
C SER A 24 -7.41 -12.56 20.24
N VAL A 25 -6.52 -11.92 19.49
CA VAL A 25 -5.55 -12.60 18.62
C VAL A 25 -4.17 -12.73 19.27
N LEU A 26 -3.81 -11.81 20.16
CA LEU A 26 -2.50 -11.79 20.82
C LEU A 26 -2.34 -12.92 21.86
N PRO A 27 -1.10 -13.41 22.08
CA PRO A 27 -0.82 -14.49 23.03
C PRO A 27 -1.27 -14.15 24.45
N LYS A 28 -1.81 -15.15 25.17
CA LYS A 28 -2.28 -15.01 26.54
C LYS A 28 -1.23 -14.39 27.47
N ASP A 29 -1.67 -13.44 28.29
CA ASP A 29 -0.90 -12.80 29.37
C ASP A 29 0.30 -11.94 28.91
N VAL A 30 0.44 -11.70 27.60
CA VAL A 30 1.45 -10.82 27.04
C VAL A 30 0.87 -9.44 26.81
N THR A 31 1.57 -8.41 27.32
CA THR A 31 1.11 -7.03 27.27
C THR A 31 1.88 -6.24 26.22
N PHE A 32 1.15 -5.64 25.28
CA PHE A 32 1.65 -4.74 24.25
C PHE A 32 1.08 -3.35 24.46
N LYS A 33 1.83 -2.32 24.08
CA LYS A 33 1.32 -0.95 24.04
C LYS A 33 1.26 -0.48 22.59
N ILE A 34 0.10 0.03 22.19
CA ILE A 34 -0.26 0.24 20.79
C ILE A 34 -0.53 1.71 20.54
N TYR A 35 0.09 2.22 19.49
CA TYR A 35 0.10 3.60 19.08
C TYR A 35 -0.43 3.69 17.65
N HIS A 36 -1.58 4.33 17.46
CA HIS A 36 -2.19 4.48 16.15
C HIS A 36 -2.30 5.95 15.79
N LEU A 37 -1.48 6.38 14.84
CA LEU A 37 -1.46 7.72 14.27
C LEU A 37 -2.21 7.72 12.94
N SER A 38 -3.03 8.73 12.67
CA SER A 38 -3.60 8.92 11.34
C SER A 38 -3.60 10.37 10.88
N THR A 39 -3.83 10.58 9.58
CA THR A 39 -4.03 11.91 8.98
C THR A 39 -5.46 12.05 8.44
N PRO A 40 -6.02 13.26 8.37
CA PRO A 40 -7.32 13.44 7.77
C PRO A 40 -7.25 13.29 6.24
N PRO A 41 -8.30 12.81 5.53
CA PRO A 41 -8.27 12.56 4.08
C PRO A 41 -7.90 13.79 3.24
N THR A 42 -6.66 13.93 2.78
CA THR A 42 -6.18 15.07 1.96
C THR A 42 -6.31 14.76 0.47
N LYS A 43 -6.57 15.79 -0.35
CA LYS A 43 -6.65 15.61 -1.81
C LYS A 43 -5.24 15.35 -2.35
N THR A 44 -5.08 14.29 -3.14
CA THR A 44 -3.79 13.90 -3.74
C THR A 44 -3.93 13.66 -5.25
N SER A 45 -2.82 13.32 -5.92
CA SER A 45 -2.82 12.89 -7.32
C SER A 45 -3.59 11.59 -7.51
N SER A 46 -4.12 11.37 -8.73
CA SER A 46 -4.81 10.13 -9.06
C SER A 46 -3.87 8.94 -8.97
N LEU A 47 -4.37 7.82 -8.45
CA LEU A 47 -3.61 6.57 -8.37
C LEU A 47 -3.36 5.98 -9.77
N TYR A 48 -4.32 6.15 -10.69
CA TYR A 48 -4.22 5.70 -12.07
C TYR A 48 -3.99 6.89 -13.00
N SER A 49 -3.17 6.69 -14.03
CA SER A 49 -3.03 7.66 -15.12
C SER A 49 -4.34 7.84 -15.87
N ALA A 50 -4.73 9.09 -16.11
CA ALA A 50 -5.92 9.39 -16.88
C ALA A 50 -5.75 8.89 -18.33
N PRO A 51 -6.77 8.22 -18.92
CA PRO A 51 -6.82 7.97 -20.35
C PRO A 51 -6.66 9.24 -21.19
N PRO A 52 -6.18 9.12 -22.45
CA PRO A 52 -6.15 10.24 -23.39
C PRO A 52 -7.49 10.98 -23.43
N ASN A 53 -7.44 12.31 -23.41
CA ASN A 53 -8.62 13.20 -23.44
C ASN A 53 -9.56 13.13 -22.21
N SER A 54 -9.17 12.43 -21.14
CA SER A 54 -9.94 12.37 -19.89
C SER A 54 -9.24 13.11 -18.75
N ARG A 55 -10.01 13.47 -17.71
CA ARG A 55 -9.46 14.08 -16.50
C ARG A 55 -9.11 13.01 -15.47
N PRO A 56 -8.03 13.21 -14.67
CA PRO A 56 -7.67 12.31 -13.60
C PRO A 56 -8.76 12.26 -12.53
N ASP A 57 -8.89 11.09 -11.88
CA ASP A 57 -9.86 10.91 -10.83
C ASP A 57 -9.55 11.75 -9.60
N ARG A 58 -10.60 12.32 -9.01
CA ARG A 58 -10.48 12.99 -7.72
C ARG A 58 -10.19 11.95 -6.66
N THR A 59 -8.96 11.99 -6.14
CA THR A 59 -8.44 11.02 -5.18
C THR A 59 -8.10 11.71 -3.87
N TYR A 60 -8.48 11.05 -2.77
CA TYR A 60 -8.14 11.46 -1.42
C TYR A 60 -7.21 10.41 -0.80
N ARG A 61 -6.24 10.84 0.00
CA ARG A 61 -5.32 9.97 0.72
C ARG A 61 -5.39 10.24 2.21
N GLU A 62 -5.47 9.17 2.98
CA GLU A 62 -5.26 9.14 4.43
C GLU A 62 -4.05 8.25 4.71
N SER A 63 -3.24 8.63 5.69
CA SER A 63 -2.07 7.86 6.13
C SER A 63 -2.36 7.32 7.52
N HIS A 64 -2.19 6.03 7.73
CA HIS A 64 -2.22 5.40 9.05
C HIS A 64 -0.88 4.79 9.38
N PHE A 65 -0.38 5.09 10.57
CA PHE A 65 0.85 4.56 11.09
C PHE A 65 0.57 3.88 12.43
N LEU A 66 0.77 2.57 12.50
CA LEU A 66 0.60 1.79 13.70
C LEU A 66 1.99 1.38 14.20
N THR A 67 2.29 1.69 15.46
CA THR A 67 3.47 1.15 16.14
C THR A 67 3.10 0.42 17.42
N VAL A 68 3.93 -0.56 17.74
CA VAL A 68 3.75 -1.43 18.89
C VAL A 68 5.02 -1.40 19.72
N SER A 69 4.88 -1.16 21.03
CA SER A 69 5.96 -1.26 22.00
C SER A 69 5.72 -2.37 23.00
N ILE A 70 6.81 -2.83 23.60
CA ILE A 70 6.82 -3.76 24.73
C ILE A 70 7.53 -3.11 25.91
N ARG A 71 7.24 -3.60 27.11
CA ARG A 71 7.97 -3.26 28.33
C ARG A 71 8.88 -4.40 28.72
N THR A 72 10.17 -4.14 28.82
CA THR A 72 11.19 -5.14 29.17
C THR A 72 12.03 -4.64 30.33
N PRO A 73 12.44 -5.52 31.27
CA PRO A 73 13.35 -5.12 32.34
C PRO A 73 14.69 -4.66 31.76
N SER A 74 15.28 -3.62 32.36
CA SER A 74 16.62 -3.16 32.01
C SER A 74 17.67 -4.24 32.33
N LYS A 75 18.77 -4.25 31.56
CA LYS A 75 19.93 -5.13 31.84
C LYS A 75 20.65 -4.76 33.15
N GLN A 76 20.53 -3.51 33.58
CA GLN A 76 21.24 -2.98 34.74
C GLN A 76 20.38 -3.08 36.01
N ASP A 77 19.07 -2.86 35.91
CA ASP A 77 18.12 -2.93 37.01
C ASP A 77 16.82 -3.64 36.60
N ALA A 78 16.54 -4.80 37.20
CA ALA A 78 15.33 -5.58 36.92
C ALA A 78 14.03 -4.87 37.34
N SER A 79 14.13 -3.83 38.17
CA SER A 79 13.00 -3.01 38.62
C SER A 79 12.62 -1.92 37.61
N GLU A 80 13.51 -1.52 36.69
CA GLU A 80 13.21 -0.52 35.67
C GLU A 80 12.70 -1.19 34.40
N LEU A 81 11.45 -0.88 34.03
CA LEU A 81 10.85 -1.32 32.79
C LEU A 81 11.12 -0.30 31.68
N LEU A 82 11.91 -0.71 30.69
CA LEU A 82 12.19 0.06 29.48
C LEU A 82 11.09 -0.20 28.44
N GLU A 83 10.60 0.88 27.82
CA GLU A 83 9.62 0.80 26.74
C GLU A 83 10.34 0.90 25.39
N VAL A 84 10.20 -0.13 24.56
CA VAL A 84 10.89 -0.25 23.27
C VAL A 84 9.90 -0.57 22.16
N LEU A 85 9.96 0.16 21.05
CA LEU A 85 9.19 -0.12 19.84
C LEU A 85 9.70 -1.43 19.20
N VAL A 86 8.78 -2.35 18.92
CA VAL A 86 9.08 -3.68 18.36
C VAL A 86 8.66 -3.84 16.91
N PHE A 87 7.61 -3.13 16.50
CA PHE A 87 7.00 -3.26 15.19
C PHE A 87 6.33 -1.95 14.78
N ALA A 88 6.38 -1.66 13.49
CA ALA A 88 5.65 -0.55 12.88
C ALA A 88 5.13 -0.95 11.49
N ILE A 89 3.95 -0.44 11.14
CA ILE A 89 3.33 -0.60 9.83
C ILE A 89 2.66 0.70 9.39
N GLU A 90 2.92 1.11 8.14
CA GLU A 90 2.31 2.24 7.46
C GLU A 90 1.35 1.74 6.38
N ILE A 91 0.11 2.23 6.44
CA ILE A 91 -0.94 1.93 5.47
C ILE A 91 -1.50 3.24 4.93
N LEU A 92 -1.50 3.39 3.61
CA LEU A 92 -2.06 4.54 2.91
C LEU A 92 -3.42 4.15 2.34
N ILE A 93 -4.47 4.86 2.72
CA ILE A 93 -5.82 4.65 2.20
C ILE A 93 -6.10 5.67 1.11
N TYR A 94 -6.27 5.20 -0.12
CA TYR A 94 -6.69 6.00 -1.25
C TYR A 94 -8.17 5.81 -1.48
N SER A 95 -8.93 6.90 -1.48
CA SER A 95 -10.38 6.86 -1.71
C SER A 95 -10.75 7.68 -2.94
N THR A 96 -11.47 7.04 -3.85
CA THR A 96 -12.05 7.64 -5.06
C THR A 96 -13.57 7.51 -5.02
N ALA A 97 -14.29 8.00 -6.03
CA ALA A 97 -15.73 7.79 -6.12
C ALA A 97 -16.14 6.31 -6.29
N TYR A 98 -15.21 5.44 -6.74
CA TYR A 98 -15.54 4.09 -7.20
C TYR A 98 -14.90 2.97 -6.37
N ASP A 99 -13.69 3.22 -5.86
CA ASP A 99 -12.90 2.22 -5.14
C ASP A 99 -12.23 2.85 -3.91
N THR A 100 -12.06 2.05 -2.86
CA THR A 100 -11.19 2.33 -1.70
C THR A 100 -9.99 1.39 -1.75
N THR A 101 -8.78 1.93 -1.78
CA THR A 101 -7.54 1.14 -1.87
C THR A 101 -6.69 1.31 -0.62
N PHE A 102 -6.36 0.21 0.05
CA PHE A 102 -5.49 0.13 1.22
C PHE A 102 -4.12 -0.35 0.76
N PHE A 103 -3.16 0.57 0.68
CA PHE A 103 -1.81 0.26 0.27
C PHE A 103 -0.91 0.10 1.49
N VAL A 104 -0.31 -1.07 1.68
CA VAL A 104 0.72 -1.27 2.71
C VAL A 104 2.03 -0.70 2.17
N SER A 105 2.43 0.45 2.72
CA SER A 105 3.61 1.20 2.29
C SER A 105 4.89 0.63 2.90
N LYS A 106 4.92 0.52 4.23
CA LYS A 106 6.12 0.12 4.98
C LYS A 106 5.72 -0.79 6.13
N ALA A 107 6.53 -1.80 6.40
CA ALA A 107 6.42 -2.61 7.62
C ALA A 107 7.82 -3.05 8.04
N ASP A 108 8.15 -2.85 9.31
CA ASP A 108 9.47 -3.20 9.84
C ASP A 108 9.37 -3.61 11.31
N SER A 109 10.39 -4.32 11.78
CA SER A 109 10.53 -4.72 13.18
C SER A 109 11.93 -4.41 13.68
N THR A 110 12.07 -4.15 14.98
CA THR A 110 13.38 -3.88 15.60
C THR A 110 14.10 -5.14 16.07
N GLY A 111 13.41 -6.29 16.11
CA GLY A 111 13.97 -7.56 16.58
C GLY A 111 13.86 -7.78 18.10
N TYR A 112 13.48 -6.78 18.89
CA TYR A 112 13.37 -6.90 20.37
C TYR A 112 12.21 -7.79 20.86
N LEU A 113 11.38 -8.32 19.97
CA LEU A 113 10.24 -9.18 20.34
C LEU A 113 10.66 -10.47 21.07
N HIS A 114 11.88 -10.97 20.81
CA HIS A 114 12.40 -12.18 21.48
C HIS A 114 12.54 -12.00 23.00
N LEU A 115 12.63 -10.76 23.52
CA LEU A 115 12.71 -10.47 24.96
C LEU A 115 11.46 -10.88 25.74
N LEU A 116 10.33 -11.06 25.05
CA LEU A 116 9.10 -11.57 25.66
C LEU A 116 9.15 -13.07 25.96
N ASN A 117 10.21 -13.79 25.57
CA ASN A 117 10.41 -15.23 25.81
C ASN A 117 9.18 -16.09 25.45
N LEU A 118 8.55 -15.78 24.31
CA LEU A 118 7.39 -16.53 23.84
C LEU A 118 7.75 -18.00 23.55
N PRO A 119 6.87 -18.97 23.89
CA PRO A 119 7.15 -20.38 23.68
C PRO A 119 7.37 -20.70 22.19
N LYS A 120 8.32 -21.60 21.91
CA LYS A 120 8.64 -22.03 20.54
C LYS A 120 7.40 -22.69 19.92
N GLY A 121 6.87 -22.08 18.86
CA GLY A 121 5.66 -22.54 18.16
C GLY A 121 4.47 -21.58 18.23
N THR A 122 4.56 -20.48 18.99
CA THR A 122 3.54 -19.44 18.94
C THR A 122 3.48 -18.80 17.55
N PRO A 123 2.28 -18.49 17.02
CA PRO A 123 2.15 -17.68 15.82
C PRO A 123 2.87 -16.34 16.00
N SER A 124 3.45 -15.80 14.92
CA SER A 124 4.14 -14.51 14.95
C SER A 124 3.16 -13.41 15.37
N PRO A 125 3.36 -12.73 16.52
CA PRO A 125 2.48 -11.65 16.96
C PRO A 125 2.38 -10.52 15.94
N ILE A 126 3.50 -10.22 15.26
CA ILE A 126 3.57 -9.18 14.23
C ILE A 126 2.63 -9.49 13.05
N ARG A 127 2.56 -10.77 12.63
CA ARG A 127 1.66 -11.22 11.57
C ARG A 127 0.20 -11.00 11.98
N ASP A 128 -0.13 -11.43 13.19
CA ASP A 128 -1.48 -11.38 13.74
C ASP A 128 -1.94 -9.92 13.97
N ILE A 129 -1.04 -9.04 14.42
CA ILE A 129 -1.27 -7.57 14.52
C ILE A 129 -1.51 -6.97 13.14
N SER A 130 -0.67 -7.29 12.14
CA SER A 130 -0.79 -6.76 10.78
C SER A 130 -2.12 -7.16 10.12
N ALA A 131 -2.50 -8.43 10.26
CA ALA A 131 -3.76 -8.95 9.73
C ALA A 131 -4.97 -8.27 10.39
N THR A 132 -4.96 -8.17 11.72
CA THR A 132 -6.05 -7.55 12.50
C THR A 132 -6.19 -6.07 12.19
N PHE A 133 -5.07 -5.35 12.03
CA PHE A 133 -5.09 -3.93 11.70
C PHE A 133 -5.64 -3.67 10.31
N LEU A 134 -5.18 -4.43 9.29
CA LEU A 134 -5.73 -4.37 7.95
C LEU A 134 -7.23 -4.66 7.93
N GLN A 135 -7.65 -5.70 8.65
CA GLN A 135 -9.05 -6.06 8.77
C GLN A 135 -9.90 -4.92 9.36
N HIS A 136 -9.43 -4.34 10.47
CA HIS A 136 -10.10 -3.20 11.10
C HIS A 136 -10.27 -2.04 10.13
N LEU A 137 -9.20 -1.63 9.43
CA LEU A 137 -9.27 -0.54 8.47
C LEU A 137 -10.23 -0.83 7.31
N VAL A 138 -10.20 -2.06 6.75
CA VAL A 138 -11.11 -2.45 5.66
C VAL A 138 -12.57 -2.35 6.09
N GLU A 139 -12.91 -2.79 7.30
CA GLU A 139 -14.28 -2.74 7.81
C GLU A 139 -14.73 -1.31 8.17
N GLN A 140 -13.86 -0.47 8.75
CA GLN A 140 -14.24 0.89 9.13
C GLN A 140 -14.40 1.81 7.92
N HIS A 141 -13.54 1.66 6.91
CA HIS A 141 -13.56 2.46 5.68
C HIS A 141 -14.36 1.80 4.54
N GLN A 142 -15.13 0.76 4.85
CA GLN A 142 -16.05 0.16 3.90
C GLN A 142 -17.16 1.15 3.53
N ARG A 143 -17.45 1.20 2.22
CA ARG A 143 -18.55 1.98 1.64
C ARG A 143 -19.53 1.05 0.93
N GLU A 144 -20.81 1.40 1.00
CA GLU A 144 -21.85 0.61 0.35
C GLU A 144 -21.67 0.64 -1.18
N ASN A 145 -21.79 -0.52 -1.83
CA ASN A 145 -21.67 -0.70 -3.28
C ASN A 145 -20.33 -0.26 -3.91
N ILE A 146 -19.30 -0.06 -3.09
CA ILE A 146 -17.95 0.33 -3.53
C ILE A 146 -16.97 -0.79 -3.20
N ARG A 147 -16.03 -1.05 -4.11
CA ARG A 147 -15.03 -2.10 -3.92
C ARG A 147 -13.92 -1.63 -2.99
N SER A 148 -13.42 -2.56 -2.18
CA SER A 148 -12.22 -2.37 -1.37
C SER A 148 -11.08 -3.20 -1.93
N ILE A 149 -9.89 -2.62 -2.05
CA ILE A 149 -8.71 -3.28 -2.60
C ILE A 149 -7.57 -3.14 -1.60
N VAL A 150 -7.06 -4.23 -1.05
CA VAL A 150 -5.77 -4.22 -0.33
C VAL A 150 -4.68 -4.50 -1.34
N SER A 151 -3.66 -3.65 -1.43
CA SER A 151 -2.54 -3.79 -2.35
C SER A 151 -1.22 -3.66 -1.59
N LEU A 152 -0.24 -4.49 -1.92
CA LEU A 152 1.12 -4.37 -1.41
C LEU A 152 2.13 -4.97 -2.38
N PHE A 153 3.39 -4.60 -2.20
CA PHE A 153 4.52 -5.32 -2.79
C PHE A 153 5.43 -5.83 -1.66
N ALA A 154 5.92 -7.05 -1.83
CA ALA A 154 6.78 -7.73 -0.86
C ALA A 154 8.18 -7.83 -1.43
N ARG A 155 9.08 -7.00 -0.90
CA ARG A 155 10.52 -6.99 -1.17
C ARG A 155 11.23 -7.02 0.18
N ALA A 156 12.27 -7.83 0.34
CA ALA A 156 13.07 -7.81 1.55
C ALA A 156 14.07 -6.67 1.51
N GLN A 157 14.23 -5.99 2.64
CA GLN A 157 15.28 -5.00 2.84
C GLN A 157 15.70 -5.07 4.30
N ASP A 158 16.96 -4.75 4.54
CA ASP A 158 17.59 -4.78 5.86
C ASP A 158 16.85 -3.90 6.87
N GLN A 159 16.38 -2.74 6.41
CA GLN A 159 15.63 -1.78 7.21
C GLN A 159 14.73 -0.91 6.33
N TYR A 160 13.53 -0.64 6.81
CA TYR A 160 12.54 0.26 6.21
C TYR A 160 12.19 1.44 7.12
N LEU A 161 12.00 1.18 8.43
CA LEU A 161 11.52 2.16 9.40
C LEU A 161 12.47 2.35 10.59
N PHE A 162 13.26 1.34 10.94
CA PHE A 162 14.11 1.36 12.13
C PHE A 162 15.60 1.30 11.74
N PRO A 163 16.28 2.46 11.58
CA PRO A 163 17.71 2.48 11.31
C PRO A 163 18.52 1.84 12.45
N GLY A 164 19.63 1.18 12.12
CA GLY A 164 20.51 0.52 13.08
C GLY A 164 19.97 -0.82 13.61
N SER A 165 18.67 -1.09 13.46
CA SER A 165 18.06 -2.33 13.96
C SER A 165 18.60 -3.61 13.33
N ILE A 166 19.27 -3.54 12.17
CA ILE A 166 19.94 -4.70 11.56
C ILE A 166 21.20 -5.13 12.32
N GLU A 167 21.88 -4.21 12.99
CA GLU A 167 23.08 -4.51 13.78
C GLU A 167 22.71 -5.37 15.00
N TYR A 168 21.45 -5.30 15.42
CA TYR A 168 20.92 -6.11 16.50
C TYR A 168 20.71 -7.57 16.08
N SER A 169 21.47 -8.48 16.71
CA SER A 169 21.46 -9.92 16.39
C SER A 169 20.11 -10.63 16.62
N GLY A 170 19.20 -10.03 17.39
CA GLY A 170 17.84 -10.56 17.57
C GLY A 170 16.89 -10.25 16.41
N LYS A 171 17.26 -9.36 15.46
CA LYS A 171 16.46 -9.08 14.28
C LYS A 171 16.67 -10.16 13.22
N HIS A 172 15.59 -10.88 12.91
CA HIS A 172 15.59 -11.86 11.83
C HIS A 172 14.92 -11.29 10.58
N VAL A 173 15.73 -10.94 9.58
CA VAL A 173 15.25 -10.45 8.28
C VAL A 173 14.88 -11.66 7.40
N LEU A 174 13.67 -11.64 6.83
CA LEU A 174 13.24 -12.67 5.87
C LEU A 174 13.88 -12.43 4.51
N ASP A 175 14.13 -13.50 3.76
CA ASP A 175 14.47 -13.41 2.34
C ASP A 175 13.27 -12.95 1.51
N ASP A 176 13.50 -12.46 0.27
CA ASP A 176 12.44 -12.00 -0.63
C ASP A 176 11.31 -13.05 -0.74
N ARG A 177 11.67 -14.33 -0.92
CA ARG A 177 10.72 -15.46 -1.02
C ARG A 177 9.97 -15.70 0.29
N GLY A 178 10.65 -15.67 1.43
CA GLY A 178 10.05 -15.83 2.75
C GLY A 178 9.09 -14.71 3.08
N LEU A 179 9.41 -13.48 2.67
CA LEU A 179 8.56 -12.31 2.88
C LEU A 179 7.27 -12.37 2.05
N VAL A 180 7.35 -12.81 0.78
CA VAL A 180 6.15 -13.05 -0.05
C VAL A 180 5.24 -14.09 0.63
N ARG A 181 5.80 -15.21 1.11
CA ARG A 181 5.02 -16.21 1.87
C ARG A 181 4.42 -15.64 3.14
N TRP A 182 5.17 -14.78 3.84
CA TRP A 182 4.73 -14.17 5.08
C TRP A 182 3.52 -13.27 4.83
N TRP A 183 3.57 -12.38 3.84
CA TRP A 183 2.44 -11.52 3.49
C TRP A 183 1.23 -12.30 2.98
N CYS A 184 1.42 -13.36 2.18
CA CYS A 184 0.31 -14.23 1.79
C CYS A 184 -0.40 -14.83 3.02
N ARG A 185 0.35 -15.20 4.07
CA ARG A 185 -0.22 -15.68 5.34
C ARG A 185 -0.84 -14.60 6.22
N VAL A 186 -0.38 -13.34 6.12
CA VAL A 186 -1.01 -12.19 6.79
C VAL A 186 -2.38 -11.91 6.18
N LEU A 187 -2.50 -12.03 4.86
CA LEU A 187 -3.71 -11.67 4.11
C LEU A 187 -4.73 -12.81 4.03
N ASP A 188 -4.30 -14.07 4.14
CA ASP A 188 -5.19 -15.26 4.09
C ASP A 188 -6.40 -15.18 5.04
N PRO A 189 -6.25 -14.76 6.32
CA PRO A 189 -7.38 -14.62 7.23
C PRO A 189 -8.43 -13.59 6.79
N LEU A 190 -8.04 -12.57 6.03
CA LEU A 190 -8.98 -11.56 5.51
C LEU A 190 -9.96 -12.18 4.49
N ILE A 191 -9.48 -13.19 3.75
CA ILE A 191 -10.27 -13.93 2.78
C ILE A 191 -11.13 -15.00 3.48
N GLU A 192 -10.57 -15.70 4.46
CA GLU A 192 -11.29 -16.78 5.18
C GLU A 192 -12.47 -16.26 6.03
N GLN A 193 -12.28 -15.18 6.77
CA GLN A 193 -13.32 -14.65 7.65
C GLN A 193 -14.54 -14.12 6.86
N THR A 194 -14.31 -13.65 5.63
CA THR A 194 -15.36 -13.22 4.72
C THR A 194 -16.09 -14.41 4.08
N GLU A 195 -15.38 -15.48 3.69
CA GLU A 195 -16.01 -16.74 3.24
C GLU A 195 -16.86 -17.43 4.32
N THR A 196 -16.37 -17.42 5.57
CA THR A 196 -17.07 -18.08 6.68
C THR A 196 -18.32 -17.30 7.10
N SER A 197 -18.27 -15.97 7.04
CA SER A 197 -19.41 -15.10 7.36
C SER A 197 -20.52 -15.15 6.30
N ASN A 198 -20.19 -15.40 5.02
CA ASN A 198 -21.17 -15.66 3.95
C ASN A 198 -22.20 -16.75 4.30
N ASN A 199 -21.84 -17.71 5.17
CA ASN A 199 -22.70 -18.86 5.48
C ASN A 199 -23.70 -18.65 6.63
N LEU A 200 -23.57 -17.60 7.46
CA LEU A 200 -24.44 -17.43 8.65
C LEU A 200 -24.99 -16.02 8.91
N ARG A 201 -24.48 -14.94 8.29
CA ARG A 201 -25.05 -13.58 8.41
C ARG A 201 -24.85 -12.83 7.10
N LYS A 202 -25.85 -12.05 6.65
CA LYS A 202 -25.80 -11.16 5.46
C LYS A 202 -24.38 -10.60 5.27
N SER A 203 -23.61 -11.21 4.38
CA SER A 203 -22.25 -10.80 4.17
C SER A 203 -22.23 -9.45 3.48
N GLN A 204 -21.31 -8.61 3.95
CA GLN A 204 -21.10 -7.26 3.44
C GLN A 204 -20.38 -7.27 2.08
N TRP A 205 -19.89 -8.44 1.66
CA TRP A 205 -19.14 -8.70 0.43
C TRP A 205 -19.69 -9.94 -0.26
N ASP A 206 -19.81 -9.88 -1.60
CA ASP A 206 -20.25 -11.00 -2.43
C ASP A 206 -19.10 -11.98 -2.70
N SER A 207 -17.92 -11.43 -2.98
CA SER A 207 -16.71 -12.23 -3.20
C SER A 207 -15.47 -11.50 -2.74
N VAL A 208 -14.53 -12.26 -2.18
CA VAL A 208 -13.19 -11.80 -1.81
C VAL A 208 -12.16 -12.69 -2.51
N LYS A 209 -11.29 -12.08 -3.31
CA LYS A 209 -10.29 -12.81 -4.10
C LYS A 209 -8.90 -12.23 -3.89
N GLY A 210 -7.93 -13.09 -3.61
CA GLY A 210 -6.51 -12.78 -3.55
C GLY A 210 -5.82 -13.03 -4.88
N PHE A 211 -4.90 -12.15 -5.25
CA PHE A 211 -4.09 -12.22 -6.46
C PHE A 211 -2.61 -12.07 -6.10
N LEU A 212 -1.76 -12.89 -6.71
CA LEU A 212 -0.32 -12.85 -6.54
C LEU A 212 0.36 -12.93 -7.91
N ILE A 213 1.27 -11.99 -8.16
CA ILE A 213 2.22 -12.07 -9.28
C ILE A 213 3.64 -11.89 -8.75
N VAL A 214 4.54 -12.73 -9.25
CA VAL A 214 5.98 -12.65 -8.97
C VAL A 214 6.68 -12.59 -10.32
N PRO A 215 7.09 -11.40 -10.79
CA PRO A 215 7.74 -11.28 -12.09
C PRO A 215 8.99 -12.16 -12.18
N GLY A 216 9.15 -12.87 -13.30
CA GLY A 216 10.28 -13.77 -13.54
C GLY A 216 10.14 -15.17 -12.93
N GLN A 217 9.00 -15.50 -12.33
CA GLN A 217 8.67 -16.85 -11.87
C GLN A 217 7.48 -17.40 -12.66
N ASP A 218 7.48 -18.71 -12.89
CA ASP A 218 6.34 -19.36 -13.54
C ASP A 218 5.14 -19.51 -12.58
N ASN A 219 4.00 -19.94 -13.11
CA ASN A 219 2.79 -20.13 -12.30
C ASN A 219 2.95 -21.26 -11.27
N TYR A 220 3.78 -22.28 -11.53
CA TYR A 220 3.96 -23.41 -10.61
C TYR A 220 4.82 -23.02 -9.40
N GLU A 221 5.92 -22.31 -9.63
CA GLU A 221 6.80 -21.70 -8.63
C GLU A 221 6.02 -20.66 -7.82
N THR A 222 5.24 -19.80 -8.48
CA THR A 222 4.42 -18.78 -7.80
C THR A 222 3.39 -19.42 -6.86
N ARG A 223 2.79 -20.55 -7.27
CA ARG A 223 1.87 -21.32 -6.42
C ARG A 223 2.53 -21.83 -5.13
N SER A 224 3.85 -22.02 -5.11
CA SER A 224 4.58 -22.46 -3.92
C SER A 224 4.56 -21.41 -2.80
N TYR A 225 4.36 -20.13 -3.11
CA TYR A 225 4.30 -19.06 -2.11
C TYR A 225 2.95 -18.95 -1.41
N LEU A 226 1.89 -19.44 -2.04
CA LEU A 226 0.54 -19.39 -1.50
C LEU A 226 0.40 -20.25 -0.23
N PRO A 227 -0.57 -19.91 0.65
CA PRO A 227 -0.87 -20.69 1.85
C PRO A 227 -1.26 -22.14 1.51
N ALA A 228 -1.07 -23.07 2.45
CA ALA A 228 -1.33 -24.50 2.24
C ALA A 228 -2.77 -24.79 1.81
N ARG A 229 -3.74 -24.03 2.33
CA ARG A 229 -5.16 -24.10 1.97
C ARG A 229 -5.39 -23.77 0.49
N ALA A 230 -4.80 -22.67 0.01
CA ALA A 230 -4.90 -22.25 -1.39
C ALA A 230 -4.29 -23.28 -2.37
N LYS A 231 -3.32 -24.07 -1.91
CA LYS A 231 -2.68 -25.13 -2.71
C LYS A 231 -3.59 -26.33 -2.96
N ALA A 232 -4.54 -26.62 -2.07
CA ALA A 232 -5.37 -27.84 -2.06
C ALA A 232 -6.41 -27.95 -3.20
N GLN A 233 -6.50 -26.95 -4.08
CA GLN A 233 -7.12 -27.06 -5.40
C GLN A 233 -8.57 -27.57 -5.39
N THR A 234 -9.43 -26.91 -4.61
CA THR A 234 -10.89 -26.99 -4.80
C THR A 234 -11.29 -25.99 -5.90
N THR A 235 -12.33 -26.29 -6.65
CA THR A 235 -12.89 -25.55 -7.81
C THR A 235 -13.26 -24.08 -7.56
N GLN A 236 -13.03 -23.56 -6.36
CA GLN A 236 -13.24 -22.18 -5.92
C GLN A 236 -12.04 -21.72 -5.07
N SER A 237 -10.83 -21.72 -5.61
CA SER A 237 -9.68 -21.18 -4.89
C SER A 237 -9.81 -19.66 -4.78
N SER A 238 -9.84 -19.15 -3.56
CA SER A 238 -9.88 -17.71 -3.27
C SER A 238 -8.63 -16.96 -3.74
N TRP A 239 -7.53 -17.69 -3.96
CA TRP A 239 -6.28 -17.18 -4.53
C TRP A 239 -6.15 -17.49 -6.01
N THR A 240 -5.81 -16.48 -6.80
CA THR A 240 -5.54 -16.55 -8.25
C THR A 240 -4.11 -16.08 -8.52
N ILE A 241 -3.42 -16.74 -9.45
CA ILE A 241 -2.07 -16.32 -9.88
C ILE A 241 -2.24 -15.37 -11.06
N GLY A 242 -1.61 -14.20 -10.98
CA GLY A 242 -1.78 -13.11 -11.94
C GLY A 242 -2.19 -11.82 -11.23
N HIS A 243 -2.82 -10.91 -11.97
CA HIS A 243 -3.17 -9.58 -11.47
C HIS A 243 -4.64 -9.23 -11.75
N PRO A 244 -5.30 -8.45 -10.88
CA PRO A 244 -6.69 -8.04 -11.08
C PRO A 244 -6.81 -6.72 -11.86
N LEU A 245 -5.73 -6.18 -12.42
CA LEU A 245 -5.70 -4.82 -12.99
C LEU A 245 -6.83 -4.51 -14.00
N ARG A 246 -7.19 -5.48 -14.86
CA ARG A 246 -8.34 -5.33 -15.78
C ARG A 246 -9.70 -5.43 -15.09
N GLN A 247 -9.79 -6.20 -14.00
CA GLN A 247 -11.03 -6.34 -13.23
C GLN A 247 -11.28 -5.08 -12.39
N ILE A 248 -10.22 -4.46 -11.87
CA ILE A 248 -10.31 -3.23 -11.08
C ILE A 248 -10.38 -1.98 -11.96
N SER A 249 -9.91 -2.02 -13.21
CA SER A 249 -9.98 -0.87 -14.11
C SER A 249 -11.42 -0.51 -14.45
N ARG A 250 -11.70 0.80 -14.47
CA ARG A 250 -13.02 1.36 -14.83
C ARG A 250 -13.24 1.47 -16.34
N HIS A 251 -12.14 1.51 -17.08
CA HIS A 251 -12.15 1.77 -18.50
C HIS A 251 -12.20 0.46 -19.29
N ALA A 252 -12.81 0.50 -20.48
CA ALA A 252 -12.89 -0.64 -21.39
C ALA A 252 -11.49 -1.14 -21.78
N ASP A 253 -11.40 -2.35 -22.33
CA ASP A 253 -10.14 -3.03 -22.70
C ASP A 253 -9.23 -2.25 -23.68
N ASP A 254 -9.71 -1.15 -24.27
CA ASP A 254 -8.99 -0.32 -25.25
C ASP A 254 -8.14 0.81 -24.62
N VAL A 255 -7.99 0.86 -23.28
CA VAL A 255 -7.12 1.86 -22.66
C VAL A 255 -5.64 1.48 -22.68
N PRO A 256 -4.73 2.47 -22.82
CA PRO A 256 -3.30 2.23 -22.70
C PRO A 256 -2.91 1.57 -21.37
N PRO A 257 -1.91 0.67 -21.35
CA PRO A 257 -1.49 -0.04 -20.13
C PRO A 257 -1.12 0.87 -18.95
N ARG A 258 -0.59 2.08 -19.21
CA ARG A 258 -0.31 3.11 -18.18
C ARG A 258 -1.52 3.45 -17.31
N CYS A 259 -2.74 3.33 -17.84
CA CYS A 259 -3.97 3.65 -17.13
C CYS A 259 -4.44 2.51 -16.20
N LEU A 260 -3.88 1.30 -16.36
CA LEU A 260 -4.29 0.11 -15.61
C LEU A 260 -3.44 -0.10 -14.35
N VAL A 261 -2.20 0.39 -14.34
CA VAL A 261 -1.27 0.15 -13.24
C VAL A 261 -1.34 1.30 -12.23
N PRO A 262 -1.57 1.02 -10.94
CA PRO A 262 -1.58 2.05 -9.90
C PRO A 262 -0.17 2.55 -9.57
N HIS A 263 -0.03 3.86 -9.38
CA HIS A 263 1.20 4.56 -8.99
C HIS A 263 1.26 4.78 -7.47
N TYR A 264 1.97 3.90 -6.77
CA TYR A 264 2.18 3.99 -5.32
C TYR A 264 3.56 4.56 -4.98
N PRO A 265 3.72 5.21 -3.81
CA PRO A 265 5.03 5.69 -3.36
C PRO A 265 6.00 4.54 -3.12
N ASP A 266 7.28 4.76 -3.44
CA ASP A 266 8.39 3.83 -3.23
C ASP A 266 8.20 2.42 -3.86
N ASP A 267 7.34 2.30 -4.86
CA ASP A 267 6.98 1.02 -5.49
C ASP A 267 7.82 0.71 -6.74
N PRO A 268 8.43 -0.49 -6.86
CA PRO A 268 9.18 -0.89 -8.05
C PRO A 268 8.37 -0.77 -9.35
N LYS A 269 7.05 -1.04 -9.31
CA LYS A 269 6.21 -0.92 -10.50
C LYS A 269 5.96 0.54 -10.87
N ALA A 270 5.79 1.42 -9.88
CA ALA A 270 5.63 2.86 -10.14
C ALA A 270 6.90 3.46 -10.75
N ARG A 271 8.08 3.04 -10.24
CA ARG A 271 9.37 3.43 -10.82
C ARG A 271 9.51 3.00 -12.28
N PHE A 272 9.08 1.79 -12.62
CA PHE A 272 9.09 1.33 -14.02
C PHE A 272 8.07 2.08 -14.89
N LEU A 273 6.88 2.40 -14.35
CA LEU A 273 5.91 3.24 -15.06
C LEU A 273 6.48 4.60 -15.41
N ASP A 274 7.20 5.25 -14.48
CA ASP A 274 7.80 6.56 -14.70
C ASP A 274 8.84 6.52 -15.85
N GLU A 275 9.66 5.46 -15.92
CA GLU A 275 10.62 5.27 -17.02
C GLU A 275 9.95 5.02 -18.38
N LEU A 276 8.86 4.25 -18.39
CA LEU A 276 8.08 4.02 -19.61
C LEU A 276 7.35 5.30 -20.05
N ASP A 277 6.86 6.09 -19.10
CA ASP A 277 6.22 7.37 -19.35
C ASP A 277 7.19 8.41 -19.92
N ASP A 278 8.49 8.34 -19.59
CA ASP A 278 9.53 9.16 -20.21
C ASP A 278 9.78 8.81 -21.69
N GLU A 279 9.41 7.61 -22.15
CA GLU A 279 9.48 7.25 -23.57
C GLU A 279 8.43 8.00 -24.42
N ILE A 280 7.31 8.40 -23.79
CA ILE A 280 6.23 9.14 -24.42
C ILE A 280 6.73 10.59 -24.57
N GLY A 281 6.93 11.04 -25.81
CA GLY A 281 7.38 12.41 -26.04
C GLY A 281 6.35 13.40 -25.51
N ARG A 282 6.81 14.52 -24.94
CA ARG A 282 5.94 15.61 -24.47
C ARG A 282 5.34 16.44 -25.63
N GLY A 283 5.31 15.88 -26.83
CA GLY A 283 4.83 16.51 -28.07
C GLY A 283 3.34 16.26 -28.30
N LYS A 284 2.71 17.14 -29.07
CA LYS A 284 1.27 17.10 -29.37
C LYS A 284 0.85 15.86 -30.20
N ASP A 285 1.82 15.21 -30.85
CA ASP A 285 1.61 14.04 -31.72
C ASP A 285 1.67 12.70 -30.97
N ASP A 286 2.14 12.66 -29.72
CA ASP A 286 2.18 11.45 -28.87
C ASP A 286 0.90 11.28 -28.02
N SER A 287 -0.22 11.78 -28.55
CA SER A 287 -1.52 11.85 -27.86
C SER A 287 -2.18 10.51 -27.55
N ASN A 288 -1.64 9.40 -28.07
CA ASN A 288 -2.19 8.06 -27.83
C ASN A 288 -1.83 7.49 -26.45
N GLY A 289 -0.85 8.07 -25.74
CA GLY A 289 -0.46 7.63 -24.40
C GLY A 289 0.07 6.20 -24.32
N GLN A 290 0.55 5.64 -25.44
CA GLN A 290 1.12 4.29 -25.50
C GLN A 290 2.63 4.35 -25.37
N TRP A 291 3.21 3.40 -24.64
CA TRP A 291 4.67 3.27 -24.53
C TRP A 291 5.25 2.69 -25.82
N LYS A 292 6.53 2.98 -26.10
CA LYS A 292 7.19 2.49 -27.32
C LYS A 292 7.62 1.03 -27.16
N SER A 293 8.13 0.69 -25.99
CA SER A 293 8.64 -0.64 -25.66
C SER A 293 7.55 -1.64 -25.27
N VAL A 294 6.53 -1.19 -24.51
CA VAL A 294 5.50 -2.04 -23.90
C VAL A 294 4.10 -1.72 -24.44
N ARG A 295 3.45 -2.69 -25.08
CA ARG A 295 2.15 -2.50 -25.73
C ARG A 295 0.95 -3.03 -24.93
N ASN A 296 1.16 -4.00 -24.06
CA ASN A 296 0.10 -4.60 -23.26
C ASN A 296 0.55 -4.83 -21.82
N ILE A 297 -0.40 -5.14 -20.93
CA ILE A 297 -0.13 -5.34 -19.51
C ILE A 297 0.68 -6.62 -19.22
N ASP A 298 0.54 -7.65 -20.04
CA ASP A 298 1.27 -8.91 -19.87
C ASP A 298 2.76 -8.71 -20.16
N GLN A 299 3.07 -7.95 -21.22
CA GLN A 299 4.42 -7.52 -21.58
C GLN A 299 5.01 -6.56 -20.53
N PHE A 300 4.18 -5.72 -19.90
CA PHE A 300 4.64 -4.91 -18.76
C PHE A 300 5.19 -5.81 -17.65
N TRP A 301 4.45 -6.86 -17.27
CA TRP A 301 4.90 -7.80 -16.23
C TRP A 301 6.07 -8.68 -16.65
N GLU A 302 6.17 -9.02 -17.94
CA GLU A 302 7.35 -9.70 -18.50
C GLU A 302 8.60 -8.80 -18.41
N MET A 303 8.50 -7.54 -18.82
CA MET A 303 9.60 -6.58 -18.74
C MET A 303 9.95 -6.22 -17.29
N MET A 304 8.98 -6.23 -16.37
CA MET A 304 9.21 -6.05 -14.93
C MET A 304 10.17 -7.09 -14.35
N ALA A 305 10.22 -8.31 -14.91
CA ALA A 305 11.14 -9.36 -14.46
C ALA A 305 12.62 -9.02 -14.68
N TYR A 306 12.92 -8.19 -15.69
CA TYR A 306 14.29 -7.79 -16.03
C TYR A 306 14.79 -6.56 -15.27
N ARG A 307 13.94 -5.98 -14.42
CA ARG A 307 14.27 -4.81 -13.61
C ARG A 307 15.18 -5.19 -12.45
N GLN A 308 15.99 -4.24 -11.98
CA GLN A 308 16.99 -4.49 -10.94
C GLN A 308 16.37 -5.10 -9.66
N GLU A 309 15.14 -4.73 -9.33
CA GLU A 309 14.45 -5.23 -8.13
C GLU A 309 13.98 -6.67 -8.26
N CYS A 310 13.78 -7.17 -9.48
CA CYS A 310 13.25 -8.51 -9.77
C CYS A 310 14.29 -9.45 -10.42
N SER A 311 15.54 -8.98 -10.58
CA SER A 311 16.62 -9.72 -11.24
C SER A 311 17.85 -9.86 -10.32
N ALA A 312 18.89 -10.55 -10.80
CA ALA A 312 20.14 -10.77 -10.05
C ALA A 312 19.94 -11.42 -8.66
N GLY A 313 19.00 -12.37 -8.55
CA GLY A 313 18.70 -13.09 -7.31
C GLY A 313 17.75 -12.35 -6.36
N ARG A 314 17.29 -11.14 -6.73
CA ARG A 314 16.22 -10.42 -6.03
C ARG A 314 14.86 -10.81 -6.59
N LEU A 315 13.84 -10.73 -5.74
CA LEU A 315 12.46 -11.08 -6.09
C LEU A 315 11.49 -10.11 -5.41
N VAL A 316 10.44 -9.72 -6.14
CA VAL A 316 9.34 -8.91 -5.58
C VAL A 316 8.02 -9.60 -5.88
N GLY A 317 7.20 -9.80 -4.85
CA GLY A 317 5.82 -10.28 -5.03
C GLY A 317 4.82 -9.14 -4.94
N PHE A 318 3.98 -8.95 -5.95
CA PHE A 318 2.88 -8.00 -5.90
C PHE A 318 1.60 -8.74 -5.55
N ILE A 319 0.88 -8.23 -4.54
CA ILE A 319 -0.27 -8.91 -3.95
C ILE A 319 -1.46 -7.95 -3.91
N TRP A 320 -2.62 -8.44 -4.32
CA TRP A 320 -3.90 -7.72 -4.21
C TRP A 320 -4.96 -8.60 -3.57
N ILE A 321 -5.74 -8.05 -2.64
CA ILE A 321 -6.99 -8.65 -2.18
C ILE A 321 -8.14 -7.74 -2.62
N VAL A 322 -9.03 -8.27 -3.45
CA VAL A 322 -10.17 -7.52 -4.00
C VAL A 322 -11.44 -7.97 -3.28
N PHE A 323 -12.08 -7.03 -2.59
CA PHE A 323 -13.37 -7.20 -1.95
C PHE A 323 -14.45 -6.61 -2.84
N THR A 324 -15.33 -7.48 -3.36
CA THR A 324 -16.44 -7.09 -4.24
C THR A 324 -17.73 -6.97 -3.42
N PRO A 325 -18.39 -5.80 -3.38
CA PRO A 325 -19.58 -5.59 -2.55
C PRO A 325 -20.78 -6.37 -3.09
N THR A 326 -21.72 -6.68 -2.20
CA THR A 326 -22.98 -7.35 -2.56
C THR A 326 -23.85 -6.41 -3.37
N SER A 327 -23.89 -6.61 -4.69
CA SER A 327 -24.79 -5.88 -5.59
C SER A 327 -26.24 -6.19 -5.20
N ARG A 328 -26.97 -5.20 -4.69
CA ARG A 328 -28.43 -5.25 -4.73
C ARG A 328 -28.82 -5.04 -6.19
N HIS A 329 -29.02 -6.13 -6.92
CA HIS A 329 -29.57 -6.07 -8.27
C HIS A 329 -30.90 -5.29 -8.26
N ASN A 330 -30.87 -4.03 -8.69
CA ASN A 330 -31.95 -3.48 -9.48
C ASN A 330 -31.56 -3.77 -10.94
N HIS A 331 -32.22 -4.76 -11.54
CA HIS A 331 -32.31 -4.83 -12.99
C HIS A 331 -33.00 -3.55 -13.48
N GLY A 332 -32.22 -2.68 -14.11
CA GLY A 332 -32.71 -1.48 -14.79
C GLY A 332 -31.68 -1.07 -15.83
N ASP A 333 -32.04 -1.32 -17.08
CA ASP A 333 -31.37 -1.06 -18.35
C ASP A 333 -30.06 -0.26 -18.41
N LEU A 334 -29.21 -0.78 -19.31
CA LEU A 334 -28.15 -0.07 -20.02
C LEU A 334 -28.62 1.33 -20.46
N VAL A 335 -28.13 2.38 -19.80
CA VAL A 335 -28.13 3.73 -20.38
C VAL A 335 -26.69 4.15 -20.63
N ILE A 336 -26.26 3.91 -21.86
CA ILE A 336 -25.18 4.64 -22.52
C ILE A 336 -25.59 6.12 -22.53
N GLY A 337 -24.82 6.97 -21.86
CA GLY A 337 -25.15 8.39 -21.75
C GLY A 337 -24.05 9.20 -21.09
N SER A 338 -22.97 9.44 -21.83
CA SER A 338 -22.03 10.51 -21.53
C SER A 338 -22.75 11.86 -21.56
N SER A 339 -22.85 12.56 -20.42
CA SER A 339 -23.01 14.02 -20.36
C SER A 339 -22.80 14.51 -18.92
N GLN A 340 -21.60 15.02 -18.63
CA GLN A 340 -21.43 16.04 -17.59
C GLN A 340 -21.62 17.40 -18.27
N THR A 341 -22.81 17.98 -18.14
CA THR A 341 -23.03 19.40 -18.41
C THR A 341 -23.71 20.03 -17.19
N SER A 342 -22.98 20.96 -16.60
CA SER A 342 -23.37 21.82 -15.50
C SER A 342 -24.62 22.64 -15.84
N THR A 343 -25.62 22.56 -14.97
CA THR A 343 -26.79 23.44 -14.93
C THR A 343 -26.42 24.85 -14.49
N LEU A 344 -26.63 25.83 -15.35
CA LEU A 344 -26.97 27.20 -14.96
C LEU A 344 -28.33 27.51 -15.58
N ALA A 345 -29.25 27.93 -14.71
CA ALA A 345 -30.57 28.42 -15.09
C ALA A 345 -30.43 29.80 -15.74
N ASP A 346 -31.06 29.99 -16.90
CA ASP A 346 -31.83 31.21 -17.16
C ASP A 346 -32.89 30.95 -18.24
N ASP A 347 -34.01 31.62 -18.07
CA ASP A 347 -35.33 31.38 -18.67
C ASP A 347 -35.55 32.35 -19.83
N SER A 348 -35.91 31.88 -21.02
CA SER A 348 -36.51 32.70 -22.11
C SER A 348 -37.01 31.80 -23.25
N GLN A 349 -38.29 32.00 -23.58
CA GLN A 349 -39.08 31.22 -24.52
C GLN A 349 -38.87 31.63 -25.99
N GLU A 350 -39.29 30.70 -26.87
CA GLU A 350 -40.01 30.88 -28.14
C GLU A 350 -39.33 30.74 -29.53
N LEU A 351 -39.88 29.73 -30.25
CA LEU A 351 -40.29 29.68 -31.67
C LEU A 351 -39.35 29.15 -32.77
N ASN A 352 -39.62 27.88 -33.15
CA ASN A 352 -39.90 27.35 -34.48
C ASN A 352 -39.40 28.13 -35.73
N SER A 353 -38.59 27.48 -36.56
CA SER A 353 -39.03 26.90 -37.85
C SER A 353 -37.87 26.40 -38.71
N SER A 354 -38.16 25.27 -39.35
CA SER A 354 -37.41 24.50 -40.35
C SER A 354 -36.99 25.27 -41.61
N PHE A 355 -35.89 24.87 -42.27
CA PHE A 355 -35.88 24.39 -43.67
C PHE A 355 -34.47 23.90 -44.14
N SER A 356 -34.53 22.81 -44.92
CA SER A 356 -33.63 22.15 -45.91
C SER A 356 -32.37 22.88 -46.40
N SER A 357 -31.28 22.28 -46.90
CA SER A 357 -31.13 21.17 -47.86
C SER A 357 -29.63 20.75 -48.00
N ILE A 358 -29.42 19.61 -48.67
CA ILE A 358 -28.19 18.79 -48.82
C ILE A 358 -27.27 19.31 -50.00
N PRO A 359 -26.26 18.56 -50.52
CA PRO A 359 -24.81 18.86 -50.53
C PRO A 359 -24.25 19.23 -51.94
N ASP A 360 -22.96 19.58 -52.08
CA ASP A 360 -22.04 18.92 -53.05
C ASP A 360 -20.58 19.43 -53.10
N ALA A 361 -19.69 18.46 -53.33
CA ALA A 361 -18.46 18.38 -54.13
C ALA A 361 -17.36 19.48 -54.20
N THR A 362 -16.13 19.03 -53.90
CA THR A 362 -14.76 19.44 -54.33
C THR A 362 -14.55 19.28 -55.88
N PRO A 363 -13.36 19.52 -56.53
CA PRO A 363 -12.03 20.06 -56.10
C PRO A 363 -11.35 21.06 -57.10
N ALA A 364 -10.17 21.62 -56.76
CA ALA A 364 -8.96 21.85 -57.61
C ALA A 364 -7.98 22.88 -56.96
N ILE A 365 -6.77 22.47 -56.53
CA ILE A 365 -5.44 22.66 -57.17
C ILE A 365 -5.04 24.13 -57.44
N SER A 366 -3.96 24.61 -56.80
CA SER A 366 -2.77 25.29 -57.40
C SER A 366 -1.87 25.98 -56.34
N THR A 367 -0.68 25.42 -56.12
CA THR A 367 0.58 26.09 -55.68
C THR A 367 1.18 26.89 -56.87
N PRO A 368 2.16 27.84 -56.75
CA PRO A 368 3.42 27.62 -56.01
C PRO A 368 4.23 28.84 -55.47
N THR A 369 5.26 28.52 -54.64
CA THR A 369 6.61 29.13 -54.46
C THR A 369 6.78 30.65 -54.24
N THR A 370 7.69 31.19 -53.40
CA THR A 370 9.13 30.90 -53.22
C THR A 370 9.74 31.74 -52.08
N SER A 371 10.80 31.17 -51.45
CA SER A 371 12.06 31.77 -50.96
C SER A 371 12.15 32.72 -49.74
N PHE A 372 12.80 32.19 -48.70
CA PHE A 372 13.75 32.74 -47.69
C PHE A 372 14.71 33.86 -48.18
N PRO A 373 15.58 34.54 -47.36
CA PRO A 373 16.01 34.24 -45.98
C PRO A 373 16.21 35.42 -44.99
N SER A 374 16.40 35.02 -43.71
CA SER A 374 17.22 35.54 -42.60
C SER A 374 17.94 36.90 -42.69
N SER A 375 17.80 37.72 -41.63
CA SER A 375 18.93 38.19 -40.79
C SER A 375 18.46 39.08 -39.62
N ASN A 376 18.87 38.70 -38.41
CA ASN A 376 19.06 39.57 -37.23
C ASN A 376 20.33 40.45 -37.48
N PRO A 377 20.56 41.61 -36.81
CA PRO A 377 20.52 41.68 -35.34
C PRO A 377 20.13 43.04 -34.68
N ALA A 378 19.73 42.90 -33.41
CA ALA A 378 20.13 43.67 -32.23
C ALA A 378 20.20 45.22 -32.20
N GLN A 379 19.58 45.72 -31.11
CA GLN A 379 20.05 46.77 -30.20
C GLN A 379 19.60 48.24 -30.34
N GLN A 380 18.94 48.65 -29.24
CA GLN A 380 19.09 49.92 -28.51
C GLN A 380 18.25 51.15 -28.92
N SER A 381 17.42 51.53 -27.95
CA SER A 381 16.63 52.75 -27.72
C SER A 381 17.46 54.05 -27.52
N PRO A 382 16.85 55.19 -27.12
CA PRO A 382 15.89 56.14 -27.72
C PRO A 382 16.59 57.56 -27.81
N PRO A 383 16.02 58.80 -27.66
CA PRO A 383 14.63 59.29 -27.49
C PRO A 383 14.25 60.67 -28.14
N LYS A 384 12.99 61.12 -27.91
CA LYS A 384 12.47 62.53 -27.85
C LYS A 384 12.46 63.32 -29.18
N ARG A 385 11.54 64.25 -29.51
CA ARG A 385 10.52 65.10 -28.85
C ARG A 385 9.66 65.71 -29.99
N SER A 386 8.33 65.87 -29.81
CA SER A 386 7.57 67.15 -29.85
C SER A 386 7.46 67.78 -31.27
N ASP A 387 6.35 68.27 -31.84
CA ASP A 387 5.21 69.10 -31.40
C ASP A 387 4.24 69.19 -32.63
N ILE A 388 2.89 69.09 -32.50
CA ILE A 388 1.88 70.20 -32.53
C ILE A 388 1.79 70.89 -33.93
N LEU A 389 0.69 71.11 -34.69
CA LEU A 389 -0.75 71.37 -34.44
C LEU A 389 -1.58 71.36 -35.78
N SER A 390 -2.88 70.97 -35.67
CA SER A 390 -4.14 71.47 -36.31
C SER A 390 -4.21 71.96 -37.78
N VAL A 391 -5.30 71.74 -38.56
CA VAL A 391 -6.63 72.39 -38.44
C VAL A 391 -7.72 71.75 -39.35
N ILE A 392 -8.81 71.27 -38.72
CA ILE A 392 -10.28 71.52 -38.91
C ILE A 392 -10.99 71.35 -40.30
N LYS A 393 -11.95 70.41 -40.42
CA LYS A 393 -13.44 70.64 -40.42
C LYS A 393 -14.29 69.36 -40.60
N GLU A 394 -15.17 69.16 -39.61
CA GLU A 394 -16.36 68.30 -39.46
C GLU A 394 -17.59 68.87 -40.25
N PRO A 395 -18.85 68.33 -40.19
CA PRO A 395 -19.41 67.19 -39.42
C PRO A 395 -20.42 66.27 -40.18
N SER A 396 -20.77 65.10 -39.61
CA SER A 396 -22.16 64.71 -39.21
C SER A 396 -22.35 63.22 -38.86
N GLN A 397 -22.72 62.96 -37.59
CA GLN A 397 -23.77 62.05 -37.04
C GLN A 397 -23.78 60.53 -37.39
N LEU A 398 -24.07 59.54 -36.53
CA LEU A 398 -24.55 59.42 -35.14
C LEU A 398 -24.31 57.98 -34.60
N SER A 399 -23.83 57.88 -33.34
CA SER A 399 -24.15 56.88 -32.28
C SER A 399 -23.94 55.35 -32.43
N LYS A 400 -23.08 54.77 -31.57
CA LYS A 400 -23.44 54.00 -30.33
C LYS A 400 -22.20 53.27 -29.78
N THR A 401 -21.63 53.73 -28.66
CA THR A 401 -20.58 53.02 -27.91
C THR A 401 -21.07 52.64 -26.51
N SER A 402 -20.81 51.40 -26.12
CA SER A 402 -21.16 50.81 -24.83
C SER A 402 -20.36 51.44 -23.68
N ALA A 403 -21.07 51.98 -22.69
CA ALA A 403 -20.49 52.58 -21.50
C ALA A 403 -19.79 51.54 -20.59
N GLN A 404 -18.46 51.57 -20.54
CA GLN A 404 -17.69 50.90 -19.50
C GLN A 404 -17.94 51.59 -18.14
N ARG A 405 -18.52 50.87 -17.18
CA ARG A 405 -18.68 51.32 -15.80
C ARG A 405 -17.31 51.53 -15.16
N LYS A 406 -16.90 52.80 -15.00
CA LYS A 406 -15.71 53.20 -14.23
C LYS A 406 -15.88 52.75 -12.77
N LYS A 407 -14.95 51.92 -12.28
CA LYS A 407 -14.89 51.49 -10.87
C LYS A 407 -14.78 52.74 -9.98
N LYS A 408 -15.67 52.86 -8.98
CA LYS A 408 -15.60 53.95 -7.98
C LYS A 408 -14.29 53.82 -7.19
N LYS A 409 -13.50 54.88 -7.13
CA LYS A 409 -12.32 54.93 -6.25
C LYS A 409 -12.82 54.93 -4.80
N LEU A 410 -12.37 53.96 -4.01
CA LEU A 410 -12.67 53.87 -2.59
C LEU A 410 -11.87 54.96 -1.86
N SER A 411 -12.51 56.09 -1.59
CA SER A 411 -11.95 57.17 -0.78
C SER A 411 -12.60 57.14 0.60
N GLY A 412 -11.80 56.86 1.63
CA GLY A 412 -12.22 56.83 3.04
C GLY A 412 -11.07 56.41 3.94
N ARG A 413 -11.17 56.68 5.25
CA ARG A 413 -10.18 56.26 6.25
C ARG A 413 -10.06 54.73 6.19
N ILE A 414 -8.87 54.24 5.86
CA ILE A 414 -8.58 52.80 5.82
C ILE A 414 -8.75 52.28 7.24
N ILE A 415 -9.81 51.50 7.49
CA ILE A 415 -9.94 50.73 8.72
C ILE A 415 -8.99 49.53 8.54
N PRO A 416 -7.85 49.48 9.25
CA PRO A 416 -6.99 48.31 9.17
C PRO A 416 -7.80 47.12 9.68
N ARG A 417 -7.93 46.08 8.85
CA ARG A 417 -8.41 44.80 9.35
C ARG A 417 -7.40 44.37 10.41
N GLN A 418 -7.88 44.01 11.59
CA GLN A 418 -7.00 43.40 12.58
C GLN A 418 -6.30 42.21 11.90
N PRO A 419 -4.98 42.06 12.06
CA PRO A 419 -4.30 40.89 11.54
C PRO A 419 -5.00 39.69 12.12
N ARG A 420 -5.59 38.86 11.26
CA ARG A 420 -6.12 37.57 11.67
C ARG A 420 -4.88 36.77 12.06
N ILE A 421 -4.54 36.81 13.35
CA ILE A 421 -3.49 35.97 13.91
C ILE A 421 -3.87 34.58 13.45
N LYS A 422 -3.00 33.95 12.67
CA LYS A 422 -3.10 32.51 12.41
C LYS A 422 -2.75 31.83 13.73
N THR A 423 -3.62 31.95 14.72
CA THR A 423 -3.74 30.90 15.71
C THR A 423 -4.13 29.71 14.87
N GLU A 424 -3.19 28.79 14.69
CA GLU A 424 -3.43 27.46 14.17
C GLU A 424 -4.50 26.84 15.06
N ASN A 425 -5.76 27.11 14.77
CA ASN A 425 -6.88 26.49 15.44
C ASN A 425 -6.79 25.02 15.04
N LYS A 426 -6.16 24.20 15.89
CA LYS A 426 -5.89 22.76 15.71
C LYS A 426 -7.15 21.89 15.51
N ASN A 427 -8.33 22.51 15.38
CA ASN A 427 -9.62 21.84 15.27
C ASN A 427 -10.14 21.67 13.83
N TYR A 428 -9.51 22.28 12.81
CA TYR A 428 -9.93 22.07 11.41
C TYR A 428 -9.70 20.63 10.92
N LEU A 429 -8.81 19.88 11.58
CA LEU A 429 -8.54 18.48 11.25
C LEU A 429 -9.80 17.64 11.46
N LEU A 430 -10.54 17.89 12.55
CA LEU A 430 -11.76 17.16 12.92
C LEU A 430 -13.02 17.73 12.24
N GLU A 431 -12.96 18.94 11.67
CA GLU A 431 -14.10 19.60 11.01
C GLU A 431 -14.44 19.01 9.62
N ARG A 432 -13.67 18.02 9.14
CA ARG A 432 -13.96 17.39 7.84
C ARG A 432 -15.20 16.50 7.94
N PRO A 433 -16.05 16.48 6.90
CA PRO A 433 -17.26 15.67 6.91
C PRO A 433 -16.93 14.19 7.05
N GLU A 434 -17.70 13.49 7.88
CA GLU A 434 -17.53 12.06 8.19
C GLU A 434 -17.87 11.17 6.99
N SER A 435 -18.72 11.63 6.08
CA SER A 435 -19.06 10.91 4.85
C SER A 435 -19.19 11.88 3.69
N THR A 436 -18.54 11.54 2.58
CA THR A 436 -18.66 12.23 1.29
C THR A 436 -18.84 11.18 0.20
N ALA A 437 -19.17 11.62 -1.02
CA ALA A 437 -19.20 10.73 -2.18
C ALA A 437 -17.85 10.03 -2.45
N TYR A 438 -16.74 10.57 -1.94
CA TYR A 438 -15.39 10.08 -2.25
C TYR A 438 -14.75 9.31 -1.10
N TYR A 439 -15.14 9.54 0.15
CA TYR A 439 -14.55 8.89 1.30
C TYR A 439 -15.53 8.82 2.47
N THR A 440 -15.35 7.83 3.33
CA THR A 440 -16.02 7.75 4.63
C THR A 440 -14.94 7.71 5.70
N TRP A 441 -15.00 8.68 6.61
CA TRP A 441 -14.03 8.93 7.66
C TRP A 441 -14.72 8.87 9.02
N LYS A 442 -15.20 7.67 9.37
CA LYS A 442 -15.87 7.41 10.65
C LYS A 442 -14.89 7.58 11.81
N PRO A 443 -15.34 8.06 12.98
CA PRO A 443 -14.49 8.16 14.16
C PRO A 443 -13.75 6.86 14.50
N GLU A 444 -14.39 5.69 14.36
CA GLU A 444 -13.86 4.37 14.72
C GLU A 444 -12.68 3.89 13.86
N GLY A 445 -12.53 4.45 12.65
CA GLY A 445 -11.38 4.18 11.76
C GLY A 445 -10.18 5.09 12.03
N ARG A 446 -10.36 6.16 12.81
CA ARG A 446 -9.31 7.17 13.04
C ARG A 446 -8.25 6.67 14.01
N GLY A 447 -7.05 7.24 13.88
CA GLY A 447 -5.99 7.11 14.86
C GLY A 447 -6.39 7.63 16.24
N GLN A 448 -5.70 7.15 17.27
CA GLN A 448 -5.74 7.76 18.60
C GLN A 448 -5.33 9.24 18.53
N ILE A 449 -4.32 9.51 17.69
CA ILE A 449 -3.85 10.86 17.39
C ILE A 449 -4.07 11.11 15.90
N ILE A 450 -4.63 12.28 15.60
CA ILE A 450 -4.78 12.79 14.25
C ILE A 450 -3.83 13.97 14.08
N VAL A 451 -2.96 13.92 13.08
CA VAL A 451 -2.00 14.97 12.75
C VAL A 451 -2.22 15.50 11.34
N ASP A 452 -1.74 16.71 11.08
CA ASP A 452 -1.66 17.23 9.72
C ASP A 452 -0.59 16.50 8.90
N GLU A 453 -0.65 16.59 7.58
CA GLU A 453 0.30 15.94 6.66
C GLU A 453 1.75 16.39 6.89
N THR A 454 1.96 17.67 7.21
CA THR A 454 3.30 18.22 7.47
C THR A 454 3.90 17.68 8.77
N ASP A 455 3.11 17.58 9.83
CA ASP A 455 3.52 17.02 11.10
C ASP A 455 3.73 15.51 11.00
N TYR A 456 2.89 14.79 10.25
CA TYR A 456 3.05 13.37 9.95
C TYR A 456 4.41 13.10 9.28
N HIS A 457 4.76 13.90 8.27
CA HIS A 457 6.05 13.78 7.60
C HIS A 457 7.21 14.07 8.57
N ARG A 458 7.10 15.08 9.45
CA ARG A 458 8.13 15.39 10.45
C ARG A 458 8.33 14.22 11.43
N ILE A 459 7.24 13.61 11.90
CA ILE A 459 7.25 12.48 12.83
C ILE A 459 7.90 11.24 12.19
N ASN A 460 7.55 10.94 10.93
CA ASN A 460 8.14 9.82 10.22
C ASN A 460 9.62 10.05 9.90
N GLU A 461 10.00 11.25 9.49
CA GLU A 461 11.41 11.62 9.30
C GLU A 461 12.21 11.54 10.59
N LEU A 462 11.61 11.91 11.73
CA LEU A 462 12.25 11.73 13.02
C LEU A 462 12.55 10.25 13.26
N LEU A 463 11.57 9.35 13.04
CA LEU A 463 11.77 7.92 13.23
C LEU A 463 12.92 7.37 12.39
N LEU A 464 13.03 7.81 11.13
CA LEU A 464 14.09 7.41 10.20
C LEU A 464 15.48 7.98 10.53
N ARG A 465 15.58 8.91 11.49
CA ARG A 465 16.86 9.47 11.97
C ARG A 465 17.26 8.96 13.35
N LEU A 466 16.40 8.17 13.98
CA LEU A 466 16.68 7.53 15.27
C LEU A 466 17.49 6.25 15.08
N ASP A 467 18.05 5.78 16.18
CA ASP A 467 18.88 4.58 16.22
C ASP A 467 18.24 3.50 17.11
N PHE A 468 18.26 2.27 16.62
CA PHE A 468 17.69 1.07 17.25
C PHE A 468 18.68 -0.10 17.34
N ALA A 469 19.98 0.15 17.16
CA ALA A 469 21.03 -0.88 17.25
C ALA A 469 21.12 -1.56 18.62
N ASP A 470 21.07 -0.77 19.70
CA ASP A 470 21.12 -1.26 21.09
C ASP A 470 19.80 -1.06 21.84
N LEU A 471 19.57 -1.87 22.87
CA LEU A 471 18.33 -1.83 23.66
C LEU A 471 18.14 -0.47 24.36
N ASP A 472 19.21 0.10 24.91
CA ASP A 472 19.15 1.39 25.61
C ASP A 472 18.93 2.55 24.63
N LEU A 473 19.61 2.51 23.48
CA LEU A 473 19.41 3.45 22.38
C LEU A 473 17.98 3.34 21.84
N ALA A 474 17.51 2.14 21.55
CA ALA A 474 16.15 1.86 21.09
C ALA A 474 15.09 2.33 22.09
N SER A 475 15.32 2.17 23.39
CA SER A 475 14.43 2.69 24.46
C SER A 475 14.41 4.22 24.48
N SER A 476 15.58 4.87 24.40
CA SER A 476 15.67 6.34 24.35
C SER A 476 15.03 6.92 23.08
N SER A 477 15.29 6.30 21.92
CA SER A 477 14.70 6.60 20.62
C SER A 477 13.18 6.42 20.64
N SER A 478 12.70 5.30 21.19
CA SER A 478 11.27 5.02 21.35
C SER A 478 10.60 6.11 22.18
N LYS A 479 11.15 6.45 23.35
CA LYS A 479 10.63 7.53 24.21
C LYS A 479 10.64 8.88 23.50
N ARG A 480 11.72 9.22 22.78
CA ARG A 480 11.83 10.46 22.02
C ARG A 480 10.76 10.56 20.93
N TRP A 481 10.56 9.50 20.16
CA TRP A 481 9.52 9.45 19.14
C TRP A 481 8.12 9.57 19.74
N ILE A 482 7.81 8.79 20.79
CA ILE A 482 6.51 8.82 21.48
C ILE A 482 6.19 10.22 22.03
N ASN A 483 7.19 10.90 22.61
CA ASN A 483 7.04 12.24 23.16
C ASN A 483 6.85 13.32 22.08
N GLU A 484 7.55 13.21 20.94
CA GLU A 484 7.35 14.11 19.81
C GLU A 484 5.91 14.01 19.28
N VAL A 485 5.42 12.78 19.08
CA VAL A 485 4.04 12.55 18.61
C VAL A 485 3.03 13.11 19.61
N ARG A 486 3.24 12.86 20.91
CA ARG A 486 2.39 13.43 21.97
C ARG A 486 2.39 14.96 21.95
N SER A 487 3.55 15.58 21.76
CA SER A 487 3.69 17.04 21.75
C SER A 487 3.02 17.66 20.52
N GLY A 488 3.11 17.00 19.35
CA GLY A 488 2.41 17.40 18.13
C GLY A 488 0.89 17.35 18.26
N ALA A 489 0.37 16.36 18.99
CA ALA A 489 -1.06 16.09 19.14
C ALA A 489 -1.83 17.07 20.05
N GLY A 490 -1.14 17.92 20.82
CA GLY A 490 -1.79 18.85 21.75
C GLY A 490 -2.72 18.13 22.73
N SER A 491 -4.00 18.53 22.77
CA SER A 491 -5.01 17.99 23.70
C SER A 491 -5.34 16.50 23.48
N MET A 492 -5.01 15.92 22.31
CA MET A 492 -5.20 14.48 22.03
C MET A 492 -4.04 13.62 22.56
N GLY A 493 -2.99 14.23 23.13
CA GLY A 493 -1.82 13.53 23.65
C GLY A 493 -2.08 12.71 24.92
N ASP A 494 -3.16 13.00 25.65
CA ASP A 494 -3.48 12.37 26.95
C ASP A 494 -3.93 10.91 26.80
N THR A 495 -4.51 10.52 25.66
CA THR A 495 -4.96 9.14 25.35
C THR A 495 -3.92 8.33 24.56
N TRP A 496 -2.68 8.84 24.43
CA TRP A 496 -1.65 8.23 23.60
C TRP A 496 -1.04 6.95 24.19
N GLY A 497 -1.22 5.84 23.48
CA GLY A 497 -0.62 4.56 23.81
C GLY A 497 -1.52 3.70 24.67
N GLN A 498 -2.11 2.69 24.05
CA GLN A 498 -3.10 1.82 24.70
C GLN A 498 -2.52 0.48 25.04
N LEU A 499 -2.78 0.05 26.27
CA LEU A 499 -2.30 -1.21 26.77
C LEU A 499 -3.27 -2.32 26.35
N VAL A 500 -2.74 -3.33 25.66
CA VAL A 500 -3.49 -4.50 25.19
C VAL A 500 -2.83 -5.75 25.71
N THR A 501 -3.57 -6.52 26.50
CA THR A 501 -3.14 -7.84 26.98
C THR A 501 -3.84 -8.92 26.17
N GLY A 502 -3.05 -9.83 25.61
CA GLY A 502 -3.58 -10.93 24.81
C GLY A 502 -4.33 -11.96 25.64
N THR A 503 -5.34 -12.58 25.02
CA THR A 503 -6.23 -13.58 25.64
C THR A 503 -6.17 -14.93 24.92
N LYS A 504 -5.48 -15.02 23.78
CA LYS A 504 -5.42 -16.24 22.98
C LYS A 504 -4.56 -17.29 23.67
N VAL A 505 -5.22 -18.32 24.19
CA VAL A 505 -4.56 -19.52 24.68
C VAL A 505 -3.93 -20.22 23.49
N THR A 506 -2.60 -20.30 23.47
CA THR A 506 -1.89 -21.09 22.47
C THR A 506 -1.92 -22.54 22.94
N GLU A 507 -2.73 -23.37 22.28
CA GLU A 507 -2.60 -24.82 22.41
C GLU A 507 -1.21 -25.19 21.90
N ILE A 508 -0.32 -25.53 22.83
CA ILE A 508 0.99 -26.09 22.52
C ILE A 508 0.69 -27.45 21.91
N THR A 509 0.61 -27.54 20.57
CA THR A 509 0.78 -28.83 19.89
C THR A 509 2.21 -29.28 20.17
N ASN A 510 2.39 -29.92 21.32
CA ASN A 510 3.50 -30.82 21.56
C ASN A 510 3.39 -31.86 20.44
N LYS A 511 4.18 -31.70 19.39
CA LYS A 511 4.61 -32.85 18.59
C LYS A 511 5.47 -33.69 19.54
N SER A 512 4.79 -34.48 20.37
CA SER A 512 5.41 -35.59 21.04
C SER A 512 6.06 -36.43 19.96
N SER A 513 7.32 -36.76 20.20
CA SER A 513 8.09 -37.74 19.47
C SER A 513 7.39 -39.09 19.54
N ALA A 514 6.41 -39.32 18.67
CA ALA A 514 5.96 -40.65 18.33
C ALA A 514 6.95 -41.20 17.30
N ALA A 515 7.97 -41.87 17.82
CA ALA A 515 8.81 -42.74 17.04
C ALA A 515 7.93 -43.81 16.36
N GLY A 516 8.08 -43.95 15.05
CA GLY A 516 7.68 -45.13 14.31
C GLY A 516 6.69 -44.89 13.17
N VAL A 517 7.16 -44.41 12.02
CA VAL A 517 6.68 -44.88 10.70
C VAL A 517 7.84 -44.85 9.69
N THR A 518 8.41 -46.04 9.50
CA THR A 518 8.89 -46.66 8.26
C THR A 518 9.35 -45.74 7.11
N THR A 519 10.65 -45.45 7.05
CA THR A 519 11.32 -44.97 5.82
C THR A 519 11.59 -46.14 4.88
N LEU A 520 10.90 -46.17 3.74
CA LEU A 520 11.21 -47.08 2.63
C LEU A 520 12.53 -46.66 1.97
N ASN A 521 13.48 -47.58 1.96
CA ASN A 521 14.72 -47.53 1.19
C ASN A 521 14.43 -47.42 -0.31
N VAL A 522 14.89 -46.34 -0.94
CA VAL A 522 15.25 -46.34 -2.36
C VAL A 522 16.70 -45.86 -2.43
N GLY A 523 17.58 -46.76 -2.90
CA GLY A 523 19.01 -46.63 -2.81
C GLY A 523 19.68 -45.83 -3.93
N LEU A 524 20.99 -45.66 -3.73
CA LEU A 524 22.06 -45.30 -4.70
C LEU A 524 22.03 -43.82 -5.16
N VAL A 525 23.09 -43.02 -5.12
CA VAL A 525 24.55 -43.27 -5.24
C VAL A 525 25.32 -42.20 -4.44
N ARG A 526 26.35 -42.63 -3.71
CA ARG A 526 27.28 -41.82 -2.91
C ARG A 526 28.54 -41.54 -3.75
N LYS A 527 28.88 -40.26 -4.00
CA LYS A 527 30.22 -39.86 -4.53
C LYS A 527 31.00 -39.15 -3.43
N LYS A 528 32.12 -39.75 -3.03
CA LYS A 528 33.02 -39.38 -1.92
C LYS A 528 34.17 -38.50 -2.41
N ARG A 529 34.48 -37.41 -1.70
CA ARG A 529 35.83 -36.84 -1.46
C ARG A 529 35.78 -36.19 -0.07
N LYS A 530 36.28 -36.87 0.97
CA LYS A 530 37.62 -36.74 1.59
C LYS A 530 37.79 -35.40 2.33
N SER A 531 37.36 -35.37 3.59
CA SER A 531 37.87 -34.48 4.64
C SER A 531 38.92 -35.26 5.44
N SER A 532 40.06 -34.61 5.64
CA SER A 532 41.19 -35.04 6.47
C SER A 532 40.88 -34.86 7.96
N THR A 533 41.26 -35.85 8.77
CA THR A 533 41.41 -35.68 10.22
C THR A 533 42.77 -36.22 10.64
N ASP A 534 43.24 -35.68 11.77
CA ASP A 534 44.23 -36.21 12.71
C ASP A 534 45.71 -35.99 12.38
N GLU A 535 46.65 -35.81 13.30
CA GLU A 535 46.85 -35.57 14.75
C GLU A 535 48.41 -35.62 14.85
N PRO A 536 49.08 -35.19 15.93
CA PRO A 536 50.46 -35.62 16.15
C PRO A 536 50.58 -36.45 17.44
N HIS A 537 50.86 -37.75 17.33
CA HIS A 537 52.06 -38.31 17.97
C HIS A 537 52.40 -39.74 17.55
N GLU A 538 53.71 -39.95 17.56
CA GLU A 538 54.59 -40.98 17.01
C GLU A 538 54.70 -42.29 17.85
N PRO A 539 55.53 -43.30 17.49
CA PRO A 539 55.07 -44.68 17.29
C PRO A 539 55.88 -45.73 18.07
N THR A 540 55.56 -47.03 17.87
CA THR A 540 56.42 -48.25 17.78
C THR A 540 55.77 -49.49 18.44
N PRO A 541 56.15 -50.74 18.06
CA PRO A 541 56.20 -51.29 16.71
C PRO A 541 55.53 -52.68 16.61
N ALA A 542 55.55 -53.20 15.38
CA ALA A 542 54.88 -54.36 14.81
C ALA A 542 55.06 -55.73 15.51
N ALA A 543 54.03 -56.57 15.37
CA ALA A 543 54.21 -58.00 15.05
C ALA A 543 53.04 -58.53 14.21
N VAL A 544 53.42 -59.35 13.23
CA VAL A 544 52.73 -59.85 12.04
C VAL A 544 51.81 -61.04 12.38
N THR A 545 50.61 -61.14 11.77
CA THR A 545 50.13 -62.37 11.07
C THR A 545 48.75 -62.22 10.40
N ILE A 546 48.58 -63.00 9.34
CA ILE A 546 47.63 -62.97 8.21
C ILE A 546 46.26 -63.60 8.59
N PRO A 547 45.15 -63.24 7.89
CA PRO A 547 43.78 -63.60 8.29
C PRO A 547 43.34 -64.95 7.71
N GLN A 548 42.51 -65.71 8.45
CA GLN A 548 41.62 -66.72 7.86
C GLN A 548 40.27 -66.81 8.60
N VAL A 549 39.18 -66.40 7.95
CA VAL A 549 38.19 -67.19 7.17
C VAL A 549 37.05 -67.71 8.06
N ASN A 550 35.81 -67.34 7.72
CA ASN A 550 34.68 -68.26 7.90
C ASN A 550 33.67 -68.13 6.75
N VAL A 551 33.51 -69.25 6.05
CA VAL A 551 32.69 -69.48 4.85
C VAL A 551 31.29 -69.92 5.29
N LEU A 552 30.24 -69.36 4.67
CA LEU A 552 28.88 -69.86 4.81
C LEU A 552 28.61 -70.92 3.73
N GLY A 553 28.20 -72.10 4.19
CA GLY A 553 28.01 -73.29 3.38
C GLY A 553 26.77 -73.25 2.47
N ALA A 554 26.88 -73.96 1.34
CA ALA A 554 25.77 -74.29 0.47
C ALA A 554 25.93 -75.74 -0.03
N GLY A 555 24.83 -76.50 0.07
CA GLY A 555 24.61 -77.75 -0.66
C GLY A 555 24.91 -79.03 0.12
N MET A 556 23.92 -79.89 0.33
CA MET A 556 23.56 -80.86 -0.70
C MET A 556 22.35 -81.71 -0.32
N ILE A 557 21.74 -82.21 -1.39
CA ILE A 557 20.44 -82.86 -1.51
C ILE A 557 20.51 -84.34 -1.14
N ARG A 558 19.38 -84.83 -0.61
CA ARG A 558 19.01 -86.19 -0.26
C ARG A 558 19.34 -87.24 -1.34
N LYS A 559 19.70 -88.45 -0.90
CA LYS A 559 19.13 -89.71 -1.41
C LYS A 559 19.33 -90.87 -0.42
N LYS A 560 18.24 -91.62 -0.17
CA LYS A 560 18.21 -92.87 0.61
C LYS A 560 18.54 -94.07 -0.28
N VAL A 561 19.49 -94.88 0.19
CA VAL A 561 19.59 -96.36 0.26
C VAL A 561 18.74 -97.21 -0.71
N LYS A 562 19.34 -98.15 -1.47
CA LYS A 562 19.53 -99.56 -1.06
C LYS A 562 20.28 -100.41 -2.13
N ASN A 563 21.06 -101.37 -1.60
CA ASN A 563 21.84 -102.45 -2.20
C ASN A 563 23.22 -102.11 -2.75
#